data_AF-A0A6L9UMN8-F1
#
_entry.id   AF-A0A6L9UMN8-F1
#
_cell.length_a   1.000
_cell.length_b   1.000
_cell.length_c   1.000
_cell.angle_alpha   90.00
_cell.angle_beta   90.00
_cell.angle_gamma   90.00
#
_symmetry.space_group_name_H-M   'P 1'
#
loop_
_entity.id
_entity.type
_entity.pdbx_description
1 polymer ?
#
loop_
_entity_poly.entity_id
_entity_poly.type
_entity_poly.pdbx_seq_one_letter_code
_entity_poly.pdbx_strand_id
1 'polypeptide(L)'
;TKPYYGVPMGAISGIAKAYKNRLDLFAPLWQTGVLEAQYLAIQVAKAKPNQLPQADLENCLNEQISVNVLDKLASIILSKRKDSKDWEEYLLIQDQAIFQRLGWFLRAKYFAGRTASNQEIEESLD
;
A
#
# COMPACT_ATOMS: atom_id res chain seq x y z
N THR A 1 8.75 -20.83 1.07
CA THR A 1 8.85 -19.46 1.62
C THR A 1 9.91 -18.71 0.84
N LYS A 2 9.58 -17.56 0.23
CA LYS A 2 10.57 -16.69 -0.42
C LYS A 2 11.56 -16.15 0.65
N PRO A 3 12.78 -15.71 0.28
CA PRO A 3 13.82 -15.41 1.25
C PRO A 3 13.39 -14.30 2.23
N TYR A 4 13.60 -14.55 3.52
CA TYR A 4 13.48 -13.56 4.60
C TYR A 4 14.88 -13.33 5.17
N TYR A 5 15.34 -12.09 5.16
CA TYR A 5 16.71 -11.74 5.55
C TYR A 5 16.81 -11.13 6.96
N GLY A 6 15.69 -10.80 7.60
CA GLY A 6 15.68 -10.26 8.95
C GLY A 6 16.20 -8.83 9.04
N VAL A 7 16.15 -8.05 7.95
CA VAL A 7 16.66 -6.66 7.97
C VAL A 7 15.66 -5.77 8.71
N PRO A 8 16.08 -5.03 9.75
CA PRO A 8 15.17 -4.19 10.51
C PRO A 8 14.66 -3.01 9.67
N MET A 9 13.41 -2.59 9.89
CA MET A 9 12.75 -1.50 9.15
C MET A 9 13.54 -0.18 9.19
N GLY A 10 14.27 0.08 10.29
CA GLY A 10 15.15 1.26 10.41
C GLY A 10 16.29 1.23 9.39
N ALA A 11 16.92 0.07 9.19
CA ALA A 11 17.98 -0.11 8.18
C ALA A 11 17.44 0.00 6.76
N ILE A 12 16.29 -0.62 6.46
CA ILE A 12 15.60 -0.48 5.17
C ILE A 12 15.29 1.00 4.88
N SER A 13 14.80 1.73 5.89
CA SER A 13 14.53 3.17 5.78
C SER A 13 15.80 3.99 5.56
N GLY A 14 16.94 3.57 6.14
CA GLY A 14 18.26 4.13 5.91
C GLY A 14 18.70 3.96 4.46
N ILE A 15 18.62 2.73 3.93
CA ILE A 15 18.96 2.39 2.54
C ILE A 15 18.08 3.20 1.56
N ALA A 16 16.77 3.26 1.81
CA ALA A 16 15.81 3.95 0.93
C ALA A 16 16.14 5.44 0.72
N LYS A 17 16.86 6.10 1.65
CA LYS A 17 17.25 7.51 1.50
C LYS A 17 18.11 7.75 0.26
N ALA A 18 19.03 6.84 -0.06
CA ALA A 18 19.91 6.94 -1.22
C ALA A 18 19.17 6.76 -2.56
N TYR A 19 18.01 6.10 -2.53
CA TYR A 19 17.22 5.76 -3.71
C TYR A 19 15.88 6.50 -3.77
N LYS A 20 15.70 7.55 -2.96
CA LYS A 20 14.44 8.28 -2.87
C LYS A 20 13.96 8.72 -4.26
N ASN A 21 12.70 8.44 -4.59
CA ASN A 21 12.05 8.77 -5.87
C ASN A 21 12.57 7.99 -7.09
N ARG A 22 13.41 6.96 -6.93
CA ARG A 22 13.74 6.02 -8.00
C ARG A 22 12.58 5.05 -8.23
N LEU A 23 11.49 5.56 -8.80
CA LEU A 23 10.24 4.80 -9.01
C LEU A 23 10.46 3.60 -9.94
N ASP A 24 11.44 3.69 -10.83
CA ASP A 24 11.90 2.59 -11.68
C ASP A 24 12.32 1.34 -10.89
N LEU A 25 12.69 1.49 -9.62
CA LEU A 25 13.06 0.38 -8.74
C LEU A 25 11.86 -0.29 -8.07
N PHE A 26 10.66 0.30 -8.10
CA PHE A 26 9.50 -0.21 -7.37
C PHE A 26 9.13 -1.62 -7.82
N ALA A 27 8.81 -1.81 -9.11
CA ALA A 27 8.39 -3.09 -9.64
C ALA A 27 9.50 -4.17 -9.55
N PRO A 28 10.77 -3.90 -9.93
CA PRO A 28 11.85 -4.88 -9.78
C PRO A 28 12.04 -5.36 -8.33
N LEU A 29 12.04 -4.44 -7.36
CA LEU A 29 12.15 -4.79 -5.94
C LEU A 29 10.95 -5.61 -5.47
N TRP A 30 9.76 -5.26 -5.92
CA TRP A 30 8.53 -5.98 -5.56
C TRP A 30 8.53 -7.42 -6.09
N GLN A 31 8.90 -7.59 -7.35
CA GLN A 31 8.89 -8.88 -8.06
C GLN A 31 9.87 -9.90 -7.48
N THR A 32 10.92 -9.46 -6.77
CA THR A 32 11.80 -10.37 -6.02
C THR A 32 11.01 -11.26 -5.05
N GLY A 33 9.88 -10.73 -4.53
CA GLY A 33 9.07 -11.36 -3.49
C GLY A 33 9.81 -11.56 -2.17
N VAL A 34 10.98 -10.96 -2.01
CA VAL A 34 11.69 -10.83 -0.74
C VAL A 34 10.97 -9.78 0.08
N LEU A 35 10.59 -10.12 1.31
CA LEU A 35 9.79 -9.26 2.19
C LEU A 35 10.46 -7.89 2.42
N GLU A 36 11.77 -7.86 2.67
CA GLU A 36 12.52 -6.63 2.88
C GLU A 36 12.66 -5.80 1.60
N ALA A 37 12.74 -6.44 0.42
CA ALA A 37 12.78 -5.74 -0.85
C ALA A 37 11.44 -5.08 -1.18
N GLN A 38 10.32 -5.73 -0.84
CA GLN A 38 9.00 -5.14 -0.98
C GLN A 38 8.80 -3.95 -0.04
N TYR A 39 9.27 -4.03 1.21
CA TYR A 39 9.31 -2.86 2.08
C TYR A 39 10.20 -1.74 1.54
N LEU A 40 11.34 -2.08 0.95
CA LEU A 40 12.23 -1.10 0.32
C LEU A 40 11.54 -0.42 -0.87
N ALA A 41 10.82 -1.17 -1.72
CA ALA A 41 10.04 -0.64 -2.84
C ALA A 41 9.06 0.45 -2.35
N ILE A 42 8.28 0.15 -1.31
CA ILE A 42 7.36 1.11 -0.67
C ILE A 42 8.10 2.35 -0.18
N GLN A 43 9.25 2.19 0.49
CA GLN A 43 10.01 3.32 1.04
C GLN A 43 10.62 4.22 -0.05
N VAL A 44 11.05 3.63 -1.18
CA VAL A 44 11.61 4.34 -2.32
C VAL A 44 10.55 5.22 -3.01
N ALA A 45 9.32 4.72 -3.12
CA ALA A 45 8.23 5.40 -3.80
C ALA A 45 7.40 6.36 -2.93
N LYS A 46 7.52 6.29 -1.60
CA LYS A 46 6.64 7.01 -0.64
C LYS A 46 6.46 8.51 -0.85
N ALA A 47 7.45 9.18 -1.44
CA ALA A 47 7.41 10.63 -1.63
C ALA A 47 6.63 11.05 -2.89
N LYS A 48 6.38 10.12 -3.82
CA LYS A 48 5.66 10.36 -5.07
C LYS A 48 4.66 9.24 -5.38
N PRO A 49 3.74 8.90 -4.46
CA PRO A 49 2.85 7.76 -4.62
C PRO A 49 1.94 7.89 -5.85
N ASN A 50 1.55 9.11 -6.21
CA ASN A 50 0.75 9.42 -7.41
C ASN A 50 1.45 9.17 -8.74
N GLN A 51 2.78 8.97 -8.74
CA GLN A 51 3.55 8.73 -9.96
C GLN A 51 3.79 7.24 -10.22
N LEU A 52 3.37 6.35 -9.31
CA LEU A 52 3.37 4.92 -9.58
C LEU A 52 2.26 4.58 -10.58
N PRO A 53 2.56 3.81 -11.64
CA PRO A 53 1.55 3.30 -12.55
C PRO A 53 0.50 2.48 -11.82
N GLN A 54 -0.75 2.59 -12.26
CA GLN A 54 -1.85 1.80 -11.70
C GLN A 54 -1.58 0.29 -11.84
N ALA A 55 -1.11 -0.15 -13.02
CA ALA A 55 -0.77 -1.55 -13.27
C ALA A 55 0.28 -2.11 -12.30
N ASP A 56 1.27 -1.31 -11.90
CA ASP A 56 2.27 -1.75 -10.91
C ASP A 56 1.63 -2.00 -9.54
N LEU A 57 0.65 -1.17 -9.16
CA LEU A 57 -0.07 -1.31 -7.89
C LEU A 57 -1.07 -2.47 -7.93
N GLU A 58 -1.77 -2.68 -9.04
CA GLU A 58 -2.64 -3.85 -9.24
C GLU A 58 -1.82 -5.15 -9.12
N ASN A 59 -0.64 -5.20 -9.74
CA ASN A 59 0.30 -6.32 -9.63
C ASN A 59 0.81 -6.56 -8.20
N CYS A 60 0.71 -5.56 -7.31
CA CYS A 60 1.07 -5.71 -5.91
C CYS A 60 -0.01 -6.40 -5.07
N LEU A 61 -1.28 -6.34 -5.50
CA LEU A 61 -2.42 -6.88 -4.77
C LEU A 61 -2.56 -8.37 -5.05
N ASN A 62 -1.84 -9.16 -4.25
CA ASN A 62 -1.82 -10.61 -4.34
C ASN A 62 -1.87 -11.21 -2.93
N GLU A 63 -2.76 -12.18 -2.71
CA GLU A 63 -3.00 -12.82 -1.40
C GLU A 63 -1.78 -13.58 -0.85
N GLN A 64 -0.81 -13.92 -1.71
CA GLN A 64 0.44 -14.56 -1.31
C GLN A 64 1.45 -13.57 -0.73
N ILE A 65 1.23 -12.26 -0.88
CA ILE A 65 2.07 -11.24 -0.27
C ILE A 65 1.78 -11.16 1.22
N SER A 66 2.83 -10.99 2.01
CA SER A 66 2.71 -10.79 3.46
C SER A 66 1.69 -9.69 3.78
N VAL A 67 0.72 -9.99 4.64
CA VAL A 67 -0.29 -9.06 5.16
C VAL A 67 0.34 -7.75 5.63
N ASN A 68 1.46 -7.83 6.36
CA ASN A 68 2.15 -6.63 6.86
C ASN A 68 2.73 -5.73 5.74
N VAL A 69 3.12 -6.33 4.61
CA VAL A 69 3.62 -5.58 3.45
C VAL A 69 2.45 -4.90 2.74
N LEU A 70 1.33 -5.60 2.58
CA LEU A 70 0.10 -5.03 2.00
C LEU A 70 -0.47 -3.90 2.86
N ASP A 71 -0.56 -4.08 4.19
CA ASP A 71 -0.98 -3.03 5.13
C ASP A 71 -0.05 -1.80 5.01
N LYS A 72 1.26 -2.02 4.84
CA LYS A 72 2.24 -0.93 4.64
C LYS A 72 2.07 -0.24 3.30
N LEU A 73 1.80 -0.98 2.23
CA LEU A 73 1.52 -0.46 0.89
C LEU A 73 0.28 0.44 0.94
N ALA A 74 -0.82 -0.03 1.54
CA ALA A 74 -2.04 0.76 1.71
C ALA A 74 -1.77 2.03 2.54
N SER A 75 -1.05 1.90 3.66
CA SER A 75 -0.78 3.03 4.56
C SER A 75 0.16 4.09 4.01
N ILE A 76 1.10 3.74 3.14
CA ILE A 76 2.14 4.68 2.66
C ILE A 76 1.89 5.12 1.22
N ILE A 77 1.38 4.22 0.39
CA ILE A 77 1.15 4.49 -1.03
C ILE A 77 -0.32 4.80 -1.26
N LEU A 78 -1.21 3.81 -1.17
CA LEU A 78 -2.60 3.96 -1.64
C LEU A 78 -3.33 5.12 -0.94
N SER A 79 -3.24 5.20 0.40
CA SER A 79 -3.87 6.28 1.19
C SER A 79 -3.30 7.68 0.94
N LYS A 80 -2.20 7.81 0.21
CA LYS A 80 -1.56 9.10 -0.13
C LYS A 80 -1.74 9.48 -1.59
N ARG A 81 -2.41 8.65 -2.38
CA ARG A 81 -2.73 8.97 -3.76
C ARG A 81 -4.02 9.79 -3.86
N LYS A 82 -4.18 10.49 -4.98
CA LYS A 82 -5.37 11.29 -5.30
C LYS A 82 -6.57 10.40 -5.62
N ASP A 83 -6.33 9.25 -6.22
CA ASP A 83 -7.29 8.17 -6.55
C ASP A 83 -7.49 7.19 -5.37
N SER A 84 -7.19 7.58 -4.12
CA SER A 84 -7.30 6.68 -2.97
C SER A 84 -8.73 6.16 -2.76
N LYS A 85 -9.76 6.91 -3.20
CA LYS A 85 -11.16 6.48 -3.11
C LYS A 85 -11.46 5.37 -4.11
N ASP A 86 -10.94 5.49 -5.33
CA ASP A 86 -11.06 4.44 -6.36
C ASP A 86 -10.41 3.13 -5.88
N TRP A 87 -9.26 3.22 -5.20
CA TRP A 87 -8.62 2.07 -4.57
C TRP A 87 -9.44 1.48 -3.41
N GLU A 88 -10.08 2.31 -2.58
CA GLU A 88 -10.98 1.84 -1.51
C GLU A 88 -12.11 1.00 -2.09
N GLU A 89 -12.81 1.52 -3.09
CA GLU A 89 -13.93 0.84 -3.74
C GLU A 89 -13.48 -0.45 -4.42
N TYR A 90 -12.39 -0.37 -5.20
CA TYR A 90 -11.78 -1.53 -5.85
C TYR A 90 -11.45 -2.66 -4.86
N LEU A 91 -10.91 -2.32 -3.69
CA LEU A 91 -10.50 -3.30 -2.66
C LEU A 91 -11.69 -3.90 -1.90
N LEU A 92 -12.75 -3.11 -1.67
CA LEU A 92 -13.94 -3.57 -0.96
C LEU A 92 -14.80 -4.53 -1.78
N ILE A 93 -14.79 -4.42 -3.11
CA ILE A 93 -15.53 -5.34 -3.99
C ILE A 93 -14.82 -6.67 -4.22
N GLN A 94 -13.57 -6.83 -3.76
CA GLN A 94 -12.86 -8.11 -3.90
C GLN A 94 -13.42 -9.16 -2.94
N ASP A 95 -13.39 -10.42 -3.35
CA ASP A 95 -13.87 -11.54 -2.52
C ASP A 95 -12.92 -11.89 -1.36
N GLN A 96 -11.62 -11.61 -1.52
CA GLN A 96 -10.62 -11.98 -0.54
C GLN A 96 -10.63 -11.02 0.65
N ALA A 97 -10.81 -11.57 1.85
CA ALA A 97 -10.86 -10.81 3.11
C ALA A 97 -9.64 -9.91 3.35
N ILE A 98 -8.46 -10.30 2.85
CA ILE A 98 -7.26 -9.47 2.95
C ILE A 98 -7.40 -8.15 2.17
N PHE A 99 -8.04 -8.16 0.99
CA PHE A 99 -8.24 -6.95 0.20
C PHE A 99 -9.34 -6.08 0.79
N GLN A 100 -10.44 -6.68 1.23
CA GLN A 100 -11.50 -5.95 1.95
C GLN A 100 -10.95 -5.26 3.20
N ARG A 101 -10.04 -5.89 3.95
CA ARG A 101 -9.32 -5.26 5.08
C ARG A 101 -8.56 -4.01 4.65
N LEU A 102 -7.86 -4.04 3.52
CA LEU A 102 -7.15 -2.87 2.99
C LEU A 102 -8.15 -1.77 2.59
N GLY A 103 -9.27 -2.15 1.96
CA GLY A 103 -10.36 -1.23 1.62
C GLY A 103 -10.92 -0.53 2.86
N TRP A 104 -11.24 -1.28 3.90
CA TRP A 104 -11.67 -0.72 5.19
C TRP A 104 -10.63 0.18 5.84
N PHE A 105 -9.34 -0.16 5.73
CA PHE A 105 -8.26 0.72 6.18
C PHE A 105 -8.27 2.07 5.45
N LEU A 106 -8.46 2.08 4.13
CA LEU A 106 -8.55 3.32 3.34
C LEU A 106 -9.78 4.15 3.73
N ARG A 107 -10.94 3.50 3.86
CA ARG A 107 -12.18 4.13 4.34
C ARG A 107 -12.02 4.77 5.71
N ALA A 108 -11.43 4.04 6.66
CA ALA A 108 -11.15 4.55 8.00
C ALA A 108 -10.19 5.76 7.97
N LYS A 109 -9.20 5.76 7.07
CA LYS A 109 -8.31 6.92 6.87
C LYS A 109 -9.04 8.14 6.31
N TYR A 110 -9.96 7.93 5.38
CA TYR A 110 -10.81 8.99 4.84
C TYR A 110 -11.68 9.60 5.94
N PHE A 111 -12.37 8.78 6.74
CA PHE A 111 -13.18 9.26 7.87
C PHE A 111 -12.35 9.99 8.93
N ALA A 112 -11.19 9.46 9.30
CA ALA A 112 -10.28 10.11 10.25
C ALA A 112 -9.74 11.46 9.74
N GLY A 113 -9.75 11.68 8.41
CA GLY A 113 -9.37 12.94 7.78
C GLY A 113 -10.37 14.08 7.99
N ARG A 114 -11.55 13.81 8.60
CA ARG A 114 -12.65 14.78 8.81
C ARG A 114 -13.19 15.42 7.53
N THR A 115 -13.01 14.74 6.40
CA THR A 115 -13.54 15.15 5.09
C THR A 115 -14.91 14.57 4.79
N ALA A 116 -15.29 13.48 5.47
CA ALA A 116 -16.59 12.85 5.36
C ALA A 116 -17.61 13.54 6.25
N SER A 117 -18.84 13.64 5.76
CA SER A 117 -20.03 14.00 6.54
C SER A 117 -20.44 12.85 7.46
N ASN A 118 -21.22 13.17 8.51
CA ASN A 118 -21.78 12.15 9.40
C ASN A 118 -22.68 11.16 8.64
N GLN A 119 -23.44 11.66 7.65
CA GLN A 119 -24.30 10.82 6.81
C GLN A 119 -23.51 9.77 6.03
N GLU A 120 -22.40 10.16 5.38
CA GLU A 120 -21.53 9.23 4.64
C GLU A 120 -20.91 8.16 5.56
N ILE A 121 -20.68 8.48 6.84
CA ILE A 121 -20.18 7.51 7.82
C ILE A 121 -21.30 6.52 8.19
N GLU A 122 -22.50 7.02 8.47
CA GLU A 122 -23.67 6.21 8.83
C GLU A 122 -24.04 5.22 7.71
N GLU A 123 -24.11 5.68 6.46
CA GLU A 123 -24.39 4.83 5.29
C GLU A 123 -23.35 3.72 5.06
N SER A 124 -22.16 3.84 5.66
CA SER A 124 -21.11 2.81 5.56
C SER A 124 -21.20 1.71 6.61
N LEU A 125 -22.09 1.84 7.61
CA LEU A 125 -22.26 0.89 8.71
C LEU A 125 -23.40 -0.11 8.50
N ASP A 126 -24.28 0.15 7.53
CA ASP A 126 -25.40 -0.71 7.13
C ASP A 126 -24.97 -1.80 6.13
#